data_AF-A0A2W4MLV3-F1
#
_entry.id   AF-A0A2W4MLV3-F1
#
_cell.length_a   1.000
_cell.length_b   1.000
_cell.length_c   1.000
_cell.angle_alpha   90.00
_cell.angle_beta   90.00
_cell.angle_gamma   90.00
#
_symmetry.space_group_name_H-M   'P 1'
#
loop_
_entity.id
_entity.type
_entity.pdbx_description
1 polymer ?
#
loop_
_entity_poly.entity_id
_entity_poly.type
_entity_poly.pdbx_seq_one_letter_code
_entity_poly.pdbx_strand_id
1 'polypeptide(L)'
;MTPAARTSTTRARVLTVERGASRSRSDRLATEEPLEIRVLAGGERRTVAVTMRTPGADFELAAGFLYGEGVVGSREEIGQISYCVDRELSEEQR
;
A
#
# COMPACT_ATOMS: atom_id res chain seq x y z
N MET A 1 -2.25 -21.25 -1.91
CA MET A 1 -1.22 -20.35 -2.45
C MET A 1 -1.10 -19.19 -1.47
N THR A 2 -0.07 -19.20 -0.62
CA THR A 2 0.19 -18.11 0.34
C THR A 2 0.47 -16.84 -0.46
N PRO A 3 -0.16 -15.68 -0.16
CA PRO A 3 0.20 -14.44 -0.82
C PRO A 3 1.70 -14.22 -0.65
N ALA A 4 2.41 -13.86 -1.72
CA ALA A 4 3.81 -13.46 -1.61
C ALA A 4 3.88 -12.34 -0.56
N ALA A 5 4.83 -12.44 0.38
CA ALA A 5 5.04 -11.39 1.36
C ALA A 5 5.33 -10.08 0.59
N ARG A 6 4.50 -9.06 0.77
CA ARG A 6 4.68 -7.75 0.14
C ARG A 6 5.94 -7.10 0.71
N THR A 7 6.98 -6.94 -0.10
CA THR A 7 8.28 -6.38 0.34
C THR A 7 8.40 -4.91 -0.07
N SER A 8 9.00 -4.09 0.80
CA SER A 8 9.25 -2.66 0.53
C SER A 8 10.21 -2.40 -0.63
N THR A 9 10.96 -3.43 -1.05
CA THR A 9 11.88 -3.35 -2.20
C THR A 9 11.80 -4.59 -3.07
N THR A 10 12.04 -4.43 -4.37
CA THR A 10 12.17 -5.50 -5.36
C THR A 10 13.56 -5.45 -5.99
N ARG A 11 14.11 -6.63 -6.34
CA ARG A 11 15.35 -6.70 -7.12
C ARG A 11 15.02 -6.64 -8.61
N ALA A 12 15.71 -5.77 -9.32
CA ALA A 12 15.58 -5.64 -10.77
C ALA A 12 16.95 -5.66 -11.44
N ARG A 13 17.01 -6.18 -12.66
CA ARG A 13 18.18 -6.04 -13.52
C ARG A 13 18.05 -4.73 -14.29
N VAL A 14 18.99 -3.81 -14.06
CA VAL A 14 19.01 -2.49 -14.69
C VAL A 14 20.17 -2.39 -15.68
N LEU A 15 20.02 -1.54 -16.68
CA LEU A 15 21.10 -1.15 -17.59
C LEU A 15 21.60 0.23 -17.17
N THR A 16 22.86 0.32 -16.75
CA THR A 16 23.51 1.60 -16.43
C THR A 16 24.33 2.05 -17.64
N VAL A 17 24.17 3.30 -18.07
CA VAL A 17 24.92 3.89 -19.20
C VAL A 17 25.80 5.02 -18.68
N GLU A 18 27.12 4.90 -18.85
CA GLU A 18 28.12 5.87 -18.42
C GLU A 18 29.19 6.06 -19.51
N ARG A 19 29.45 7.30 -19.93
CA ARG A 19 30.48 7.65 -20.94
C ARG A 19 30.46 6.79 -22.22
N GLY A 20 29.26 6.50 -22.73
CA GLY A 20 29.09 5.69 -23.94
C GLY A 20 29.26 4.17 -23.74
N ALA A 21 29.55 3.72 -22.52
CA ALA A 21 29.53 2.30 -22.15
C ALA A 21 28.25 1.95 -21.40
N SER A 22 27.70 0.76 -21.63
CA SER A 22 26.55 0.24 -20.91
C SER A 22 26.90 -1.04 -20.15
N ARG A 23 26.45 -1.17 -18.91
CA ARG A 23 26.62 -2.39 -18.09
C ARG A 23 25.29 -2.83 -17.49
N SER A 24 25.03 -4.14 -17.52
CA SER A 24 23.90 -4.71 -16.79
C SER A 24 24.31 -4.99 -15.34
N ARG A 25 23.48 -4.59 -14.38
CA ARG A 25 23.70 -4.90 -12.96
C ARG A 25 22.38 -5.17 -12.23
N SER A 26 22.46 -5.85 -11.10
CA SER A 26 21.34 -6.02 -10.18
C SER A 26 21.21 -4.78 -9.28
N ASP A 27 20.01 -4.27 -9.12
CA ASP A 27 19.70 -3.14 -8.25
C ASP A 27 18.47 -3.45 -7.37
N ARG A 28 18.29 -2.67 -6.29
CA ARG A 28 17.13 -2.75 -5.41
C ARG A 28 16.28 -1.50 -5.60
N LEU A 29 15.07 -1.69 -6.09
CA LEU A 29 14.12 -0.62 -6.33
C LEU A 29 13.07 -0.61 -5.22
N ALA A 30 12.55 0.56 -4.87
CA ALA A 30 11.39 0.66 -3.99
C ALA A 30 10.20 -0.02 -4.67
N THR A 31 9.44 -0.81 -3.91
CA THR A 31 8.16 -1.35 -4.39
C THR A 31 7.08 -0.30 -4.16
N GLU A 32 6.21 -0.11 -5.15
CA GLU A 32 4.96 0.65 -4.99
C GLU A 32 3.77 -0.26 -5.30
N GLU A 33 2.78 -0.28 -4.41
CA GLU A 33 1.53 -1.00 -4.59
C GLU A 33 0.35 -0.11 -4.20
N PRO A 34 -0.82 -0.27 -4.85
CA PRO A 34 -2.01 0.44 -4.45
C PRO A 34 -2.51 -0.05 -3.08
N LEU A 35 -2.98 0.88 -2.26
CA LEU A 35 -3.75 0.66 -1.05
C LEU A 35 -5.09 1.38 -1.19
N GLU A 36 -6.19 0.63 -1.11
CA GLU A 36 -7.51 1.20 -0.86
C GLU A 36 -7.73 1.36 0.65
N ILE A 37 -8.07 2.57 1.09
CA ILE A 37 -8.48 2.86 2.47
C ILE A 37 -9.99 2.98 2.50
N ARG A 38 -10.62 2.16 3.34
CA ARG A 38 -12.07 2.12 3.52
C ARG A 38 -12.43 2.36 4.97
N VAL A 39 -13.48 3.13 5.21
CA VAL A 39 -14.01 3.44 6.54
C VAL A 39 -15.37 2.78 6.69
N LEU A 40 -15.62 2.19 7.85
CA LEU A 40 -16.93 1.69 8.28
C LEU A 40 -17.43 2.57 9.43
N ALA A 41 -18.47 3.37 9.20
CA ALA A 41 -19.04 4.27 10.20
C ALA A 41 -20.56 4.36 10.03
N GLY A 42 -21.32 4.41 11.13
CA GLY A 42 -22.79 4.48 11.07
C GLY A 42 -23.45 3.30 10.34
N GLY A 43 -22.78 2.15 10.25
CA GLY A 43 -23.25 0.99 9.48
C GLY A 43 -22.94 1.04 7.98
N GLU A 44 -22.32 2.11 7.48
CA GLU A 44 -22.00 2.29 6.07
C GLU A 44 -20.49 2.15 5.82
N ARG A 45 -20.13 1.42 4.76
CA ARG A 45 -18.74 1.31 4.28
C ARG A 45 -18.50 2.27 3.13
N ARG A 46 -17.48 3.11 3.23
CA ARG A 46 -17.07 4.04 2.17
C ARG A 46 -15.58 3.94 1.89
N THR A 47 -15.22 3.93 0.61
CA THR A 47 -13.82 4.14 0.19
C THR A 47 -13.50 5.62 0.32
N VAL A 48 -12.44 5.96 1.06
CA VAL A 48 -12.01 7.34 1.27
C VAL A 48 -10.81 7.72 0.40
N ALA A 49 -9.98 6.74 0.03
CA ALA A 49 -8.83 6.97 -0.83
C ALA A 49 -8.34 5.66 -1.48
N VAL A 50 -7.68 5.82 -2.62
CA VAL A 50 -6.76 4.84 -3.18
C VAL A 50 -5.42 5.55 -3.36
N THR A 51 -4.36 5.04 -2.73
CA THR A 51 -3.02 5.65 -2.78
C THR A 51 -1.97 4.63 -3.12
N MET A 52 -0.90 5.06 -3.81
CA MET A 52 0.31 4.25 -3.92
C MET A 52 1.06 4.27 -2.59
N ARG A 53 1.65 3.15 -2.21
CA ARG A 53 2.50 3.04 -1.03
C ARG A 53 3.66 2.07 -1.24
N THR A 54 4.69 2.24 -0.44
CA THR A 54 5.66 1.19 -0.18
C THR A 54 5.11 0.23 0.89
N PRO A 55 5.01 -1.09 0.62
CA PRO A 55 4.43 -2.02 1.59
C PRO A 55 5.22 -2.13 2.91
N GLY A 56 4.52 -2.26 4.03
CA GLY A 56 5.10 -2.65 5.32
C GLY A 56 4.60 -1.91 6.56
N ALA A 57 3.91 -0.78 6.39
CA ALA A 57 3.38 0.05 7.49
C ALA A 57 1.94 0.49 7.18
N ASP A 58 1.14 -0.47 6.73
CA ASP A 58 -0.15 -0.26 6.10
C ASP A 58 -1.19 0.34 7.06
N PHE A 59 -1.16 -0.08 8.33
CA PHE A 59 -2.10 0.38 9.36
C PHE A 59 -1.74 1.78 9.84
N GLU A 60 -0.45 2.04 10.05
CA GLU A 60 0.08 3.35 10.42
C GLU A 60 -0.19 4.36 9.32
N LEU A 61 0.02 3.98 8.05
CA LEU A 61 -0.31 4.80 6.90
C LEU A 61 -1.81 5.12 6.85
N ALA A 62 -2.68 4.13 7.04
CA ALA A 62 -4.13 4.36 7.04
C ALA A 62 -4.56 5.31 8.17
N ALA A 63 -4.09 5.07 9.40
CA ALA A 63 -4.38 5.94 10.54
C ALA A 63 -3.88 7.38 10.31
N GLY A 64 -2.64 7.53 9.86
CA GLY A 64 -2.02 8.81 9.57
C GLY A 64 -2.72 9.55 8.43
N PHE A 65 -3.15 8.83 7.39
CA PHE A 65 -3.93 9.40 6.29
C PHE A 65 -5.28 9.94 6.78
N LEU A 66 -6.04 9.16 7.55
CA LEU A 66 -7.34 9.61 8.09
C LEU A 66 -7.19 10.85 8.97
N TYR A 67 -6.13 10.91 9.78
CA TYR A 67 -5.84 12.08 10.61
C TYR A 67 -5.40 13.29 9.77
N GLY A 68 -4.47 13.09 8.83
CA GLY A 68 -3.91 14.15 7.98
C GLY A 68 -4.94 14.80 7.07
N GLU A 69 -5.91 14.02 6.58
CA GLU A 69 -7.02 14.51 5.75
C GLU A 69 -8.22 15.01 6.57
N GLY A 70 -8.14 14.97 7.91
CA GLY A 70 -9.21 15.45 8.80
C GLY A 70 -10.46 14.57 8.81
N VAL A 71 -10.35 13.29 8.39
CA VAL A 71 -11.43 12.31 8.48
C VAL A 71 -11.68 11.90 9.94
N VAL A 72 -10.62 11.89 10.76
CA VAL A 72 -10.70 11.71 12.22
C VAL A 72 -9.93 12.83 12.92
N GLY A 73 -10.44 13.27 14.07
CA GLY A 73 -9.80 14.31 14.90
C GLY A 73 -8.82 13.77 15.93
N SER A 74 -8.98 12.52 16.36
CA SER A 74 -8.09 11.86 17.31
C SER A 74 -8.00 10.35 17.12
N ARG A 75 -7.05 9.71 17.83
CA ARG A 75 -6.86 8.26 17.80
C ARG A 75 -8.08 7.50 18.34
N GLU A 76 -8.78 8.07 19.31
CA GLU A 76 -9.93 7.45 20.00
C GLU A 76 -11.14 7.26 19.07
N GLU A 77 -11.21 8.02 17.98
CA GLU A 77 -12.22 7.85 16.94
C GLU A 77 -12.00 6.59 16.08
N ILE A 78 -10.79 6.00 16.13
CA ILE A 78 -10.46 4.76 15.41
C ILE A 78 -10.67 3.57 16.34
N GLY A 79 -11.75 2.82 16.13
CA GLY A 79 -12.03 1.60 16.89
C GLY A 79 -11.13 0.41 16.53
N GLN A 80 -10.93 0.16 15.22
CA GLN A 80 -10.10 -0.94 14.72
C GLN A 80 -9.62 -0.63 13.30
N ILE A 81 -8.41 -1.08 12.97
CA ILE A 81 -7.90 -1.16 11.59
C ILE A 81 -7.60 -2.63 11.29
N SER A 82 -8.06 -3.12 10.15
CA SER A 82 -7.80 -4.47 9.70
C SER A 82 -7.71 -4.51 8.18
N TYR A 83 -7.02 -5.50 7.64
CA TYR A 83 -7.12 -5.77 6.22
C TYR A 83 -8.54 -6.24 5.88
N CYS A 84 -9.07 -5.73 4.77
CA CYS A 84 -10.25 -6.31 4.15
C CYS A 84 -9.89 -7.71 3.65
N VAL A 85 -10.08 -8.72 4.49
CA VAL A 85 -10.02 -10.13 4.09
C VAL A 85 -11.35 -10.50 3.43
N ASP A 86 -11.65 -9.86 2.29
CA ASP A 86 -12.86 -10.19 1.54
C ASP A 86 -12.68 -11.56 0.86
N ARG A 87 -13.59 -12.49 1.19
CA ARG A 87 -13.79 -13.76 0.46
C ARG A 87 -14.41 -13.53 -0.93
N GLU A 88 -14.71 -12.29 -1.28
CA GLU A 88 -15.42 -11.84 -2.49
C GLU A 88 -14.62 -10.81 -3.30
N LEU A 89 -13.28 -10.90 -3.31
CA LEU A 89 -12.49 -10.17 -4.30
C LEU A 89 -12.65 -10.88 -5.67
N SER A 90 -13.17 -10.19 -6.67
CA SER A 90 -13.12 -10.69 -8.06
C SER A 90 -11.66 -10.71 -8.53
N GLU A 91 -11.32 -11.53 -9.53
CA GLU A 91 -9.93 -11.71 -9.98
C GLU A 91 -9.25 -10.42 -10.45
N GLU A 92 -10.02 -9.39 -10.82
CA GLU A 92 -9.52 -8.06 -11.18
C GLU A 92 -9.00 -7.24 -9.98
N GLN A 93 -9.41 -7.60 -8.76
CA GLN A 93 -9.08 -6.89 -7.53
C GLN A 93 -7.99 -7.58 -6.70
N ARG A 94 -7.38 -8.64 -7.25
CA ARG A 94 -6.38 -9.48 -6.59
C ARG A 94 -4.97 -9.20 -7.09
#